data_AF-A0A7J7JZD7-F1
#
_entry.id   AF-A0A7J7JZD7-F1
#
_cell.length_a   1.000
_cell.length_b   1.000
_cell.length_c   1.000
_cell.angle_alpha   90.00
_cell.angle_beta   90.00
_cell.angle_gamma   90.00
#
_symmetry.space_group_name_H-M   'P 1'
#
loop_
_entity.id
_entity.type
_entity.pdbx_description
1 polymer ?
#
loop_
_entity_poly.entity_id
_entity_poly.type
_entity_poly.pdbx_seq_one_letter_code
_entity_poly.pdbx_strand_id
1 'polypeptide(L)'
;MWNILSYTLIVTNIKSRMKYFQVFLLVLANLVVMYTSNSIDMGQGLPLLSQCASWIILILTWILPLAEEKALSLRGTTVVTGLFTLYLLMSTSYELWFLLCLILFLYCWNKKELSGSNLSSLSVDFTSRSIVEHQISMDDVRTSFIYLLSITLAFFGTGNIASLNSFEPASMFCFLTVFNPFSMAALLLLKVIIPFIVVACGFHIITSQTGTKQDGVFLIILLMSDLMGMHFFMWVQDYGSWLDIGTSISHYVITLVTTLVLIILSKFSQFIMTYCILPAKYYKSFSHKHS
;
A
#
# COMPACT_ATOMS: atom_id res chain seq x y z
N MET A 1 15.77 -2.10 37.54
CA MET A 1 14.99 -0.90 37.17
C MET A 1 15.74 0.02 36.20
N TRP A 2 17.00 0.39 36.48
CA TRP A 2 17.83 1.22 35.58
C TRP A 2 18.07 0.62 34.18
N ASN A 3 18.31 -0.70 34.09
CA ASN A 3 18.44 -1.41 32.81
C ASN A 3 17.12 -1.62 32.04
N ILE A 4 15.97 -1.22 32.56
CA ILE A 4 14.69 -1.34 31.85
C ILE A 4 14.30 0.02 31.27
N LEU A 5 14.51 1.09 32.05
CA LEU A 5 14.38 2.47 31.61
C LEU A 5 15.38 2.85 30.50
N SER A 6 16.63 2.40 30.57
CA SER A 6 17.60 2.66 29.51
C SER A 6 17.20 1.99 28.19
N TYR A 7 16.64 0.78 28.24
CA TYR A 7 16.23 0.04 27.05
C TYR A 7 14.92 0.58 26.44
N THR A 8 13.94 0.98 27.26
CA THR A 8 12.74 1.66 26.73
C THR A 8 13.09 3.02 26.12
N LEU A 9 14.05 3.75 26.69
CA LEU A 9 14.61 4.98 26.12
C LEU A 9 15.37 4.73 24.81
N ILE A 10 16.10 3.62 24.69
CA ILE A 10 16.80 3.24 23.45
C ILE A 10 15.79 2.87 22.36
N VAL A 11 14.76 2.08 22.68
CA VAL A 11 13.71 1.67 21.73
C VAL A 11 12.86 2.87 21.28
N THR A 12 12.50 3.79 22.18
CA THR A 12 11.80 5.02 21.79
C THR A 12 12.71 5.95 20.99
N ASN A 13 14.02 6.02 21.29
CA ASN A 13 15.00 6.72 20.46
C ASN A 13 15.10 6.12 19.05
N ILE A 14 15.15 4.80 18.91
CA ILE A 14 15.24 4.13 17.61
C ILE A 14 13.97 4.38 16.78
N LYS A 15 12.78 4.27 17.39
CA LYS A 15 11.49 4.61 16.74
C LYS A 15 11.42 6.06 16.26
N SER A 16 11.97 6.97 17.05
CA SER A 16 12.06 8.39 16.72
C SER A 16 13.01 8.63 15.55
N ARG A 17 14.19 7.99 15.56
CA ARG A 17 15.22 8.10 14.51
C ARG A 17 14.75 7.58 13.14
N MET A 18 14.04 6.46 13.10
CA MET A 18 13.53 5.89 11.83
C MET A 18 12.52 6.83 11.17
N LYS A 19 11.62 7.44 11.96
CA LYS A 19 10.67 8.44 11.45
C LYS A 19 11.38 9.68 10.89
N TYR A 20 12.37 10.21 11.61
CA TYR A 20 13.17 11.35 11.11
C TYR A 20 13.93 11.00 9.83
N PHE A 21 14.48 9.78 9.74
CA PHE A 21 15.16 9.31 8.54
C PHE A 21 14.21 9.22 7.34
N GLN A 22 12.98 8.73 7.53
CA GLN A 22 11.99 8.70 6.47
C GLN A 22 11.55 10.09 6.02
N VAL A 23 11.35 11.02 6.95
CA VAL A 23 11.06 12.43 6.61
C VAL A 23 12.23 13.04 5.85
N PHE A 24 13.47 12.75 6.25
CA PHE A 24 14.67 13.17 5.52
C PHE A 24 14.69 12.61 4.09
N LEU A 25 14.39 11.32 3.90
CA LEU A 25 14.30 10.72 2.56
C LEU A 25 13.20 11.36 1.71
N LEU A 26 12.06 11.71 2.29
CA LEU A 26 10.98 12.41 1.60
C LEU A 26 11.41 13.82 1.15
N VAL A 27 12.11 14.56 2.02
CA VAL A 27 12.65 15.89 1.65
C VAL A 27 13.72 15.76 0.58
N LEU A 28 14.62 14.79 0.72
CA LEU A 28 15.66 14.50 -0.28
C LEU A 28 15.05 14.13 -1.64
N ALA A 29 14.00 13.30 -1.65
CA ALA A 29 13.25 12.95 -2.86
C ALA A 29 12.68 14.19 -3.56
N ASN A 30 12.07 15.11 -2.82
CA ASN A 30 11.58 16.37 -3.37
C ASN A 30 12.70 17.23 -3.96
N LEU A 31 13.84 17.33 -3.28
CA LEU A 31 15.00 18.07 -3.78
C LEU A 31 15.56 17.44 -5.06
N VAL A 32 15.62 16.11 -5.12
CA VAL A 32 16.03 15.37 -6.33
C VAL A 32 15.08 15.68 -7.48
N VAL A 33 13.77 15.58 -7.28
CA VAL A 33 12.77 15.90 -8.32
C VAL A 33 12.94 17.35 -8.81
N MET A 34 13.02 18.32 -7.90
CA MET A 34 13.18 19.73 -8.26
C MET A 34 14.49 19.98 -9.03
N TYR A 35 15.60 19.38 -8.59
CA TYR A 35 16.89 19.53 -9.26
C TYR A 35 16.90 18.86 -10.64
N THR A 36 16.29 17.67 -10.77
CA THR A 36 16.17 16.99 -12.06
C THR A 36 15.30 17.77 -13.04
N SER A 37 14.16 18.33 -12.59
CA SER A 37 13.30 19.18 -13.43
C SER A 37 14.08 20.38 -13.95
N ASN A 38 14.72 21.14 -13.06
CA ASN A 38 15.49 22.32 -13.45
C ASN A 38 16.64 22.00 -14.42
N SER A 39 17.33 20.85 -14.23
CA SER A 39 18.43 20.45 -15.09
C SER A 39 17.97 20.06 -16.50
N ILE A 40 16.81 19.38 -16.58
CA ILE A 40 16.17 19.00 -17.84
C ILE A 40 15.65 20.24 -18.57
N ASP A 41 15.04 21.20 -17.85
CA ASP A 41 14.57 22.48 -18.40
C ASP A 41 15.73 23.32 -18.96
N MET A 42 16.91 23.24 -18.34
CA MET A 42 18.15 23.87 -18.84
C MET A 42 18.86 23.07 -19.95
N GLY A 43 18.32 21.92 -20.37
CA GLY A 43 18.93 21.07 -21.41
C GLY A 43 20.24 20.39 -21.00
N GLN A 44 20.58 20.37 -19.70
CA GLN A 44 21.81 19.79 -19.17
C GLN A 44 21.74 18.26 -19.01
N GLY A 45 20.56 17.67 -19.24
CA GLY A 45 20.33 16.23 -19.11
C GLY A 45 20.06 15.80 -17.66
N LEU A 46 20.29 14.51 -17.36
CA LEU A 46 20.08 13.96 -16.02
C LEU A 46 21.39 14.04 -15.21
N PRO A 47 21.43 14.78 -14.09
CA PRO A 47 22.60 14.79 -13.24
C PRO A 47 22.85 13.43 -12.60
N LEU A 48 24.11 12.98 -12.62
CA LEU A 48 24.50 11.66 -12.09
C LEU A 48 24.19 11.51 -10.59
N LEU A 49 24.32 12.59 -9.83
CA LEU A 49 24.07 12.59 -8.38
C LEU A 49 22.59 12.35 -8.05
N SER A 50 21.68 13.01 -8.78
CA SER A 50 20.23 12.80 -8.64
C SER A 50 19.83 11.40 -9.10
N GLN A 51 20.46 10.88 -10.15
CA GLN A 51 20.23 9.52 -10.61
C GLN A 51 20.66 8.49 -9.55
N CYS A 52 21.85 8.61 -8.98
CA CYS A 52 22.28 7.71 -7.91
C CYS A 52 21.36 7.82 -6.69
N ALA A 53 20.97 9.04 -6.31
CA ALA A 53 20.06 9.27 -5.20
C ALA A 53 18.69 8.61 -5.42
N SER A 54 18.13 8.68 -6.64
CA SER A 54 16.82 8.07 -6.94
C SER A 54 16.85 6.55 -6.83
N TRP A 55 17.87 5.89 -7.38
CA TRP A 55 18.06 4.45 -7.23
C TRP A 55 18.26 4.02 -5.77
N ILE A 56 19.03 4.79 -5.00
CA ILE A 56 19.24 4.54 -3.57
C ILE A 56 17.92 4.67 -2.79
N ILE A 57 17.15 5.75 -3.05
CA ILE A 57 15.85 5.97 -2.42
C ILE A 57 14.91 4.80 -2.74
N LEU A 58 14.86 4.36 -4.00
CA LEU A 58 14.04 3.21 -4.41
C LEU A 58 14.37 1.97 -3.56
N ILE A 59 15.63 1.60 -3.44
CA ILE A 59 16.04 0.43 -2.65
C ILE A 59 15.71 0.62 -1.16
N LEU A 60 16.01 1.80 -0.61
CA LEU A 60 15.77 2.10 0.81
C LEU A 60 14.28 2.04 1.18
N THR A 61 13.39 2.53 0.32
CA THR A 61 11.93 2.53 0.61
C THR A 61 11.36 1.14 0.82
N TRP A 62 11.93 0.12 0.16
CA TRP A 62 11.55 -1.28 0.36
C TRP A 62 12.21 -1.91 1.58
N ILE A 63 13.47 -1.58 1.88
CA ILE A 63 14.21 -2.18 3.00
C ILE A 63 13.72 -1.65 4.36
N LEU A 64 13.42 -0.35 4.44
CA LEU A 64 13.08 0.34 5.68
C LEU A 64 11.90 -0.31 6.44
N PRO A 65 10.76 -0.64 5.80
CA PRO A 65 9.66 -1.33 6.48
C PRO A 65 10.01 -2.71 7.03
N LEU A 66 10.95 -3.43 6.39
CA LEU A 66 11.38 -4.75 6.85
C LEU A 66 12.32 -4.69 8.07
N ALA A 67 12.98 -3.55 8.26
CA ALA A 67 13.87 -3.28 9.39
C ALA A 67 13.11 -2.76 10.64
N GLU A 68 11.87 -2.29 10.49
CA GLU A 68 11.06 -1.76 11.60
C GLU A 68 10.52 -2.88 12.52
N GLU A 69 10.34 -2.55 13.81
CA GLU A 69 9.73 -3.45 14.80
C GLU A 69 8.32 -3.91 14.42
N LYS A 70 7.88 -5.03 14.99
CA LYS A 70 6.58 -5.69 14.72
C LYS A 70 5.32 -4.88 15.11
N ALA A 71 5.46 -3.64 15.56
CA ALA A 71 4.30 -2.80 15.86
C ALA A 71 3.58 -2.44 14.56
N LEU A 72 2.44 -3.08 14.33
CA LEU A 72 1.69 -3.02 13.06
C LEU A 72 1.40 -1.60 12.58
N SER A 73 1.01 -0.69 13.49
CA SER A 73 0.71 0.70 13.16
C SER A 73 1.96 1.49 12.74
N LEU A 74 3.09 1.30 13.44
CA LEU A 74 4.36 1.95 13.10
C LEU A 74 4.89 1.42 11.76
N ARG A 75 4.86 0.11 11.58
CA ARG A 75 5.23 -0.54 10.31
C ARG A 75 4.33 -0.09 9.16
N GLY A 76 3.03 0.04 9.39
CA GLY A 76 2.09 0.59 8.41
C GLY A 76 2.46 2.01 7.99
N THR A 77 2.74 2.90 8.97
CA THR A 77 3.16 4.26 8.67
C THR A 77 4.47 4.32 7.88
N THR A 78 5.43 3.44 8.19
CA THR A 78 6.72 3.41 7.49
C THR A 78 6.60 2.88 6.06
N VAL A 79 5.72 1.90 5.80
CA VAL A 79 5.40 1.44 4.44
C VAL A 79 4.75 2.57 3.64
N VAL A 80 3.71 3.22 4.19
CA VAL A 80 2.96 4.26 3.49
C VAL A 80 3.85 5.47 3.16
N THR A 81 4.67 5.94 4.10
CA THR A 81 5.60 7.05 3.85
C THR A 81 6.69 6.68 2.84
N GLY A 82 7.22 5.45 2.90
CA GLY A 82 8.20 4.95 1.93
C GLY A 82 7.62 4.88 0.51
N LEU A 83 6.44 4.28 0.36
CA LEU A 83 5.76 4.17 -0.93
C LEU A 83 5.31 5.54 -1.47
N PHE A 84 4.89 6.47 -0.61
CA PHE A 84 4.60 7.84 -1.00
C PHE A 84 5.86 8.57 -1.51
N THR A 85 7.00 8.38 -0.83
CA THR A 85 8.30 8.94 -1.25
C THR A 85 8.73 8.39 -2.61
N LEU A 86 8.55 7.10 -2.82
CA LEU A 86 8.84 6.44 -4.09
C LEU A 86 7.93 6.95 -5.21
N TYR A 87 6.63 7.09 -4.94
CA TYR A 87 5.66 7.61 -5.91
C TYR A 87 5.95 9.05 -6.31
N LEU A 88 6.36 9.89 -5.35
CA LEU A 88 6.76 11.28 -5.57
C LEU A 88 7.89 11.40 -6.60
N LEU A 89 8.86 10.49 -6.55
CA LEU A 89 9.97 10.43 -7.50
C LEU A 89 9.54 10.07 -8.93
N MET A 90 8.39 9.40 -9.06
CA MET A 90 7.87 8.85 -10.31
C MET A 90 6.64 9.61 -10.83
N SER A 91 6.32 10.78 -10.30
CA SER A 91 5.10 11.52 -10.62
C SER A 91 5.41 12.93 -11.11
N THR A 92 4.70 13.38 -12.15
CA THR A 92 4.93 14.68 -12.78
C THR A 92 4.03 15.78 -12.23
N SER A 93 2.82 15.49 -11.72
CA SER A 93 1.90 16.51 -11.17
C SER A 93 0.70 15.92 -10.39
N TYR A 94 -0.47 15.78 -11.04
CA TYR A 94 -1.77 15.58 -10.36
C TYR A 94 -1.93 14.21 -9.69
N GLU A 95 -1.17 13.22 -10.16
CA GLU A 95 -1.15 11.86 -9.64
C GLU A 95 -0.80 11.79 -8.14
N LEU A 96 0.07 12.69 -7.66
CA LEU A 96 0.46 12.79 -6.25
C LEU A 96 -0.73 13.13 -5.35
N TRP A 97 -1.58 14.05 -5.81
CA TRP A 97 -2.78 14.45 -5.08
C TRP A 97 -3.76 13.30 -4.95
N PHE A 98 -3.91 12.49 -6.00
CA PHE A 98 -4.72 11.29 -5.94
C PHE A 98 -4.21 10.33 -4.85
N LEU A 99 -2.91 9.99 -4.85
CA LEU A 99 -2.34 9.10 -3.84
C LEU A 99 -2.48 9.68 -2.42
N LEU A 100 -2.29 10.98 -2.25
CA LEU A 100 -2.46 11.67 -0.96
C LEU A 100 -3.91 11.57 -0.47
N CYS A 101 -4.89 11.83 -1.34
CA CYS A 101 -6.31 11.67 -1.02
C CYS A 101 -6.65 10.22 -0.64
N LEU A 102 -6.08 9.24 -1.36
CA LEU A 102 -6.26 7.82 -1.05
C LEU A 102 -5.69 7.46 0.33
N ILE A 103 -4.49 7.95 0.66
CA ILE A 103 -3.87 7.73 1.99
C ILE A 103 -4.71 8.36 3.10
N LEU A 104 -5.21 9.60 2.89
CA LEU A 104 -6.08 10.28 3.86
C LEU A 104 -7.40 9.53 4.05
N PHE A 105 -8.01 9.05 2.97
CA PHE A 105 -9.22 8.23 3.02
C PHE A 105 -9.00 6.97 3.86
N LEU A 106 -7.92 6.22 3.61
CA LEU A 106 -7.57 5.02 4.38
C LEU A 106 -7.30 5.33 5.86
N TYR A 107 -6.65 6.47 6.16
CA TYR A 107 -6.42 6.91 7.53
C TYR A 107 -7.72 7.23 8.27
N CYS A 108 -8.62 7.97 7.63
CA CYS A 108 -9.94 8.28 8.18
C CYS A 108 -10.78 7.02 8.38
N TRP A 109 -10.74 6.10 7.42
CA TRP A 109 -11.43 4.82 7.52
C TRP A 109 -10.89 3.99 8.69
N ASN A 110 -9.58 3.86 8.82
CA ASN A 110 -8.96 3.16 9.95
C ASN A 110 -9.40 3.73 11.31
N LYS A 111 -9.36 5.05 11.48
CA LYS A 111 -9.83 5.71 12.71
C LYS A 111 -11.29 5.40 13.03
N LYS A 112 -12.15 5.35 12.01
CA LYS A 112 -13.57 5.05 12.18
C LYS A 112 -13.77 3.60 12.66
N GLU A 113 -13.09 2.64 12.04
CA GLU A 113 -13.18 1.23 12.41
C GLU A 113 -12.65 0.98 13.84
N LEU A 114 -11.55 1.64 14.22
CA LEU A 114 -11.00 1.56 15.57
C LEU A 114 -11.99 2.11 16.62
N SER A 115 -12.64 3.24 16.33
CA SER A 115 -13.64 3.82 17.24
C SER A 115 -14.89 2.93 17.39
N GLY A 116 -15.31 2.26 16.31
CA GLY A 116 -16.44 1.33 16.33
C GLY A 116 -16.14 0.06 17.14
N SER A 117 -14.93 -0.49 16.99
CA SER A 117 -14.50 -1.69 17.72
C SER A 117 -14.41 -1.45 19.24
N ASN A 118 -13.85 -0.33 19.68
CA ASN A 118 -13.74 -0.04 21.12
C ASN A 118 -15.11 0.04 21.82
N LEU A 119 -16.15 0.52 21.12
CA LEU A 119 -17.52 0.55 21.65
C LEU A 119 -18.11 -0.86 21.83
N SER A 120 -17.78 -1.79 20.93
CA SER A 120 -18.22 -3.20 21.01
C SER A 120 -17.48 -4.02 22.09
N SER A 121 -16.28 -3.60 22.49
CA SER A 121 -15.49 -4.26 23.54
C SER A 121 -15.95 -3.95 24.96
N LEU A 122 -16.82 -2.93 25.14
CA LEU A 122 -17.33 -2.54 26.46
C LEU A 122 -18.50 -3.41 26.97
N SER A 123 -18.92 -4.42 26.19
CA SER A 123 -20.05 -5.29 26.50
C SER A 123 -19.73 -6.78 26.39
N VAL A 124 -18.57 -7.22 26.87
CA VAL A 124 -18.20 -8.65 26.88
C VAL A 124 -18.19 -9.19 28.30
N ASP A 125 -19.30 -9.85 28.66
CA ASP A 125 -19.43 -10.69 29.85
C ASP A 125 -18.42 -11.84 29.83
N PHE A 126 -17.72 -12.01 30.95
CA PHE A 126 -16.58 -12.90 31.13
C PHE A 126 -17.00 -14.35 31.40
N THR A 127 -17.90 -14.95 30.60
CA THR A 127 -18.34 -16.35 30.83
C THR A 127 -18.70 -17.10 29.54
N SER A 128 -17.73 -17.34 28.66
CA SER A 128 -17.65 -18.59 27.87
C SER A 128 -16.51 -18.55 26.85
N ARG A 129 -15.50 -19.40 27.05
CA ARG A 129 -14.65 -19.87 25.95
C ARG A 129 -15.44 -20.88 25.12
N SER A 130 -16.39 -20.40 24.31
CA SER A 130 -16.86 -21.17 23.16
C SER A 130 -15.92 -20.87 22.00
N ILE A 131 -15.68 -21.87 21.14
CA ILE A 131 -15.05 -21.68 19.84
C ILE A 131 -15.97 -20.72 19.10
N VAL A 132 -15.65 -19.43 19.09
CA VAL A 132 -16.48 -18.43 18.42
C VAL A 132 -16.31 -18.67 16.93
N GLU A 133 -17.23 -19.43 16.35
CA GLU A 133 -17.57 -19.31 14.94
C GLU A 133 -17.87 -17.82 14.72
N HIS A 134 -16.92 -17.11 14.13
CA HIS A 134 -17.12 -15.71 13.78
C HIS A 134 -18.23 -15.68 12.73
N GLN A 135 -19.46 -15.42 13.19
CA GLN A 135 -20.61 -15.24 12.32
C GLN A 135 -20.33 -14.01 11.45
N ILE A 136 -20.48 -14.18 10.14
CA ILE A 136 -20.26 -13.11 9.16
C ILE A 136 -21.16 -11.92 9.55
N SER A 137 -20.54 -10.80 9.92
CA SER A 137 -21.25 -9.59 10.29
C SER A 137 -21.47 -8.69 9.07
N MET A 138 -22.49 -7.84 9.14
CA MET A 138 -22.66 -6.74 8.17
C MET A 138 -21.45 -5.79 8.16
N ASP A 139 -20.72 -5.70 9.26
CA ASP A 139 -19.47 -4.92 9.33
C ASP A 139 -18.36 -5.53 8.45
N ASP A 140 -18.30 -6.86 8.33
CA ASP A 140 -17.33 -7.55 7.47
C ASP A 140 -17.66 -7.31 5.99
N VAL A 141 -18.95 -7.33 5.64
CA VAL A 141 -19.44 -7.02 4.29
C VAL A 141 -19.14 -5.56 3.93
N ARG A 142 -19.42 -4.62 4.84
CA ARG A 142 -19.09 -3.20 4.65
C ARG A 142 -17.59 -3.00 4.43
N THR A 143 -16.76 -3.63 5.27
CA THR A 143 -15.30 -3.51 5.17
C THR A 143 -14.79 -4.09 3.85
N SER A 144 -15.32 -5.24 3.43
CA SER A 144 -15.01 -5.88 2.15
C SER A 144 -15.38 -4.98 0.97
N PHE A 145 -16.56 -4.37 1.02
CA PHE A 145 -17.04 -3.45 -0.01
C PHE A 145 -16.16 -2.20 -0.12
N ILE A 146 -15.82 -1.56 1.01
CA ILE A 146 -14.95 -0.37 1.01
C ILE A 146 -13.55 -0.72 0.49
N TYR A 147 -13.03 -1.91 0.82
CA TYR A 147 -11.76 -2.40 0.29
C TYR A 147 -11.80 -2.57 -1.24
N LEU A 148 -12.81 -3.28 -1.77
CA LEU A 148 -12.99 -3.44 -3.21
C LEU A 148 -13.14 -2.10 -3.92
N LEU A 149 -13.95 -1.19 -3.37
CA LEU A 149 -14.11 0.16 -3.89
C LEU A 149 -12.78 0.91 -3.92
N SER A 150 -11.95 0.77 -2.87
CA SER A 150 -10.63 1.42 -2.80
C SER A 150 -9.65 0.86 -3.84
N ILE A 151 -9.69 -0.45 -4.11
CA ILE A 151 -8.87 -1.08 -5.15
C ILE A 151 -9.31 -0.63 -6.55
N THR A 152 -10.62 -0.61 -6.81
CA THR A 152 -11.17 -0.12 -8.08
C THR A 152 -10.86 1.37 -8.27
N LEU A 153 -10.95 2.18 -7.21
CA LEU A 153 -10.56 3.59 -7.22
C LEU A 153 -9.06 3.74 -7.50
N ALA A 154 -8.19 2.91 -6.92
CA ALA A 154 -6.76 2.90 -7.19
C ALA A 154 -6.43 2.55 -8.66
N PHE A 155 -7.17 1.61 -9.24
CA PHE A 155 -7.03 1.25 -10.65
C PHE A 155 -7.37 2.41 -11.59
N PHE A 156 -8.54 3.04 -11.43
CA PHE A 156 -8.96 4.12 -12.32
C PHE A 156 -8.30 5.47 -12.01
N GLY A 157 -8.03 5.75 -10.74
CA GLY A 157 -7.53 7.06 -10.29
C GLY A 157 -6.07 7.34 -10.63
N THR A 158 -5.29 6.31 -10.99
CA THR A 158 -3.93 6.50 -11.51
C THR A 158 -3.88 6.98 -12.96
N GLY A 159 -5.01 6.99 -13.68
CA GLY A 159 -5.20 7.60 -15.00
C GLY A 159 -4.44 6.93 -16.17
N ASN A 160 -3.27 6.36 -15.90
CA ASN A 160 -2.36 5.90 -16.95
C ASN A 160 -2.57 4.44 -17.38
N ILE A 161 -3.30 3.62 -16.61
CA ILE A 161 -3.47 2.19 -16.91
C ILE A 161 -4.47 1.97 -18.07
N ALA A 162 -5.51 2.80 -18.15
CA ALA A 162 -6.56 2.67 -19.17
C ALA A 162 -6.07 3.03 -20.59
N SER A 163 -5.02 3.84 -20.68
CA SER A 163 -4.35 4.18 -21.93
C SER A 163 -2.84 4.06 -21.75
N LEU A 164 -2.29 2.86 -21.97
CA LEU A 164 -0.83 2.66 -22.03
C LEU A 164 -0.11 3.66 -22.98
N ASN A 165 -0.86 4.29 -23.88
CA ASN A 165 -0.37 5.32 -24.81
C ASN A 165 -0.29 6.74 -24.21
N SER A 166 -0.86 7.00 -23.03
CA SER A 166 -0.81 8.30 -22.35
C SER A 166 0.32 8.39 -21.32
N PHE A 167 1.14 7.33 -21.16
CA PHE A 167 2.26 7.38 -20.23
C PHE A 167 3.28 8.40 -20.69
N GLU A 168 3.47 9.42 -19.87
CA GLU A 168 4.48 10.45 -20.09
C GLU A 168 5.85 9.94 -19.62
N PRO A 169 6.86 9.80 -20.51
CA PRO A 169 8.19 9.34 -20.11
C PRO A 169 8.86 10.24 -19.08
N ALA A 170 8.42 11.51 -19.00
CA ALA A 170 8.92 12.49 -18.05
C ALA A 170 8.81 12.05 -16.59
N SER A 171 7.81 11.22 -16.30
CA SER A 171 7.60 10.65 -14.96
C SER A 171 8.75 9.77 -14.47
N MET A 172 9.62 9.30 -15.36
CA MET A 172 10.72 8.38 -15.01
C MET A 172 12.10 9.03 -15.12
N PHE A 173 12.15 10.32 -15.48
CA PHE A 173 13.42 11.03 -15.71
C PHE A 173 14.28 11.16 -14.47
N CYS A 174 13.73 11.03 -13.26
CA CYS A 174 14.53 10.93 -12.04
C CYS A 174 15.46 9.70 -12.04
N PHE A 175 15.15 8.65 -12.81
CA PHE A 175 15.92 7.40 -12.86
C PHE A 175 16.71 7.24 -14.16
N LEU A 176 16.07 7.47 -15.30
CA LEU A 176 16.62 7.19 -16.62
C LEU A 176 16.05 8.18 -17.64
N THR A 177 16.93 8.80 -18.42
CA THR A 177 16.55 9.64 -19.57
C THR A 177 16.78 8.96 -20.91
N VAL A 178 17.70 7.99 -20.97
CA VAL A 178 17.93 7.16 -22.15
C VAL A 178 16.89 6.04 -22.19
N PHE A 179 16.23 5.88 -23.34
CA PHE A 179 15.22 4.85 -23.52
C PHE A 179 15.83 3.46 -23.33
N ASN A 180 15.40 2.79 -22.27
CA ASN A 180 15.63 1.37 -22.05
C ASN A 180 14.27 0.71 -21.80
N PRO A 181 13.74 -0.05 -22.77
CA PRO A 181 12.35 -0.51 -22.73
C PRO A 181 12.06 -1.37 -21.50
N PHE A 182 13.00 -2.21 -21.08
CA PHE A 182 12.80 -3.12 -19.95
C PHE A 182 12.80 -2.39 -18.61
N SER A 183 13.79 -1.54 -18.36
CA SER A 183 13.88 -0.78 -17.10
C SER A 183 12.75 0.25 -16.97
N MET A 184 12.42 0.91 -18.09
CA MET A 184 11.31 1.87 -18.13
C MET A 184 9.98 1.18 -17.85
N ALA A 185 9.70 0.04 -18.51
CA ALA A 185 8.48 -0.73 -18.28
C ALA A 185 8.41 -1.25 -16.83
N ALA A 186 9.52 -1.73 -16.27
CA ALA A 186 9.56 -2.22 -14.89
C ALA A 186 9.24 -1.11 -13.87
N LEU A 187 9.81 0.08 -14.04
CA LEU A 187 9.53 1.20 -13.14
C LEU A 187 8.09 1.75 -13.34
N LEU A 188 7.55 1.71 -14.56
CA LEU A 188 6.15 2.06 -14.81
C LEU A 188 5.18 1.07 -14.15
N LEU A 189 5.46 -0.23 -14.24
CA LEU A 189 4.69 -1.25 -13.52
C LEU A 189 4.78 -1.05 -12.01
N LEU A 190 5.98 -0.73 -11.49
CA LEU A 190 6.17 -0.39 -10.08
C LEU A 190 5.31 0.80 -9.66
N LYS A 191 5.31 1.88 -10.44
CA LYS A 191 4.47 3.07 -10.22
C LYS A 191 2.99 2.72 -10.15
N VAL A 192 2.52 1.89 -11.06
CA VAL A 192 1.12 1.42 -11.13
C VAL A 192 0.73 0.59 -9.89
N ILE A 193 1.64 -0.25 -9.38
CA ILE A 193 1.34 -1.17 -8.27
C ILE A 193 1.31 -0.45 -6.90
N ILE A 194 1.99 0.71 -6.75
CA ILE A 194 2.10 1.42 -5.45
C ILE A 194 0.75 1.69 -4.76
N PRO A 195 -0.27 2.30 -5.42
CA PRO A 195 -1.55 2.58 -4.76
C PRO A 195 -2.27 1.31 -4.29
N PHE A 196 -2.14 0.20 -5.03
CA PHE A 196 -2.70 -1.08 -4.64
C PHE A 196 -2.05 -1.64 -3.37
N ILE A 197 -0.72 -1.53 -3.24
CA ILE A 197 -0.01 -1.98 -2.03
C ILE A 197 -0.43 -1.12 -0.83
N VAL A 198 -0.56 0.20 -1.02
CA VAL A 198 -1.00 1.12 0.05
C VAL A 198 -2.38 0.71 0.57
N VAL A 199 -3.33 0.44 -0.33
CA VAL A 199 -4.68 -0.03 0.04
C VAL A 199 -4.63 -1.40 0.73
N ALA A 200 -3.85 -2.35 0.20
CA ALA A 200 -3.70 -3.69 0.79
C ALA A 200 -3.11 -3.65 2.21
N CYS A 201 -2.05 -2.87 2.42
CA CYS A 201 -1.46 -2.65 3.74
C CYS A 201 -2.42 -1.93 4.69
N GLY A 202 -3.15 -0.92 4.23
CA GLY A 202 -4.20 -0.25 5.01
C GLY A 202 -5.27 -1.23 5.49
N PHE A 203 -5.75 -2.10 4.59
CA PHE A 203 -6.73 -3.14 4.90
C PHE A 203 -6.20 -4.14 5.93
N HIS A 204 -4.97 -4.64 5.74
CA HIS A 204 -4.36 -5.56 6.71
C HIS A 204 -4.27 -4.95 8.12
N ILE A 205 -3.95 -3.65 8.21
CA ILE A 205 -3.94 -2.92 9.48
C ILE A 205 -5.33 -2.88 10.11
N ILE A 206 -6.37 -2.53 9.32
CA ILE A 206 -7.76 -2.46 9.79
C ILE A 206 -8.23 -3.82 10.30
N THR A 207 -8.02 -4.90 9.55
CA THR A 207 -8.45 -6.25 9.96
C THR A 207 -7.74 -6.72 11.22
N SER A 208 -6.44 -6.41 11.35
CA SER A 208 -5.69 -6.78 12.54
C SER A 208 -6.05 -5.95 13.77
N GLN A 209 -6.49 -4.70 13.61
CA GLN A 209 -6.89 -3.83 14.73
C GLN A 209 -8.31 -4.11 15.21
N THR A 210 -9.21 -4.47 14.30
CA THR A 210 -10.60 -4.85 14.62
C THR A 210 -10.73 -6.27 15.18
N GLY A 211 -9.67 -7.09 15.10
CA GLY A 211 -9.68 -8.48 15.55
C GLY A 211 -10.50 -9.42 14.65
N THR A 212 -10.89 -8.95 13.45
CA THR A 212 -11.62 -9.75 12.47
C THR A 212 -10.70 -10.80 11.84
N LYS A 213 -11.25 -11.98 11.56
CA LYS A 213 -10.47 -13.04 10.90
C LYS A 213 -10.19 -12.62 9.46
N GLN A 214 -8.93 -12.23 9.18
CA GLN A 214 -8.52 -11.70 7.87
C GLN A 214 -8.91 -12.63 6.70
N ASP A 215 -8.78 -13.95 6.88
CA ASP A 215 -9.16 -14.92 5.84
C ASP A 215 -10.67 -14.91 5.54
N GLY A 216 -11.52 -14.65 6.53
CA GLY A 216 -12.97 -14.59 6.35
C GLY A 216 -13.39 -13.36 5.53
N VAL A 217 -12.89 -12.18 5.91
CA VAL A 217 -13.16 -10.94 5.15
C VAL A 217 -12.60 -11.03 3.74
N PHE A 218 -11.42 -11.67 3.56
CA PHE A 218 -10.85 -11.90 2.23
C PHE A 218 -11.70 -12.80 1.34
N LEU A 219 -12.36 -13.83 1.89
CA LEU A 219 -13.30 -14.65 1.13
C LEU A 219 -14.53 -13.86 0.68
N ILE A 220 -15.05 -12.95 1.52
CA ILE A 220 -16.16 -12.07 1.16
C ILE A 220 -15.75 -11.13 0.02
N ILE A 221 -14.54 -10.56 0.10
CA ILE A 221 -13.95 -9.73 -0.98
C ILE A 221 -13.90 -10.51 -2.30
N LEU A 222 -13.41 -11.75 -2.27
CA LEU A 222 -13.31 -12.58 -3.48
C LEU A 222 -14.70 -12.87 -4.08
N LEU A 223 -15.66 -13.26 -3.24
CA LEU A 223 -17.04 -13.51 -3.67
C LEU A 223 -17.69 -12.27 -4.29
N MET A 224 -17.54 -11.09 -3.66
CA MET A 224 -18.06 -9.83 -4.19
C MET A 224 -17.39 -9.44 -5.51
N SER A 225 -16.09 -9.73 -5.66
CA SER A 225 -15.37 -9.48 -6.91
C SER A 225 -15.81 -10.42 -8.04
N ASP A 226 -16.11 -11.68 -7.73
CA ASP A 226 -16.65 -12.64 -8.71
C ASP A 226 -18.08 -12.28 -9.13
N LEU A 227 -18.92 -11.80 -8.20
CA LEU A 227 -20.24 -11.26 -8.53
C LEU A 227 -20.13 -10.06 -9.48
N MET A 228 -19.19 -9.14 -9.22
CA MET A 228 -18.90 -8.03 -10.13
C MET A 228 -18.44 -8.54 -11.52
N GLY A 229 -17.58 -9.56 -11.56
CA GLY A 229 -17.14 -10.19 -12.81
C GLY A 229 -18.29 -10.82 -13.61
N MET A 230 -19.21 -11.53 -12.95
CA MET A 230 -20.41 -12.07 -13.59
C MET A 230 -21.32 -10.98 -14.14
N HIS A 231 -21.48 -9.87 -13.42
CA HIS A 231 -22.24 -8.72 -13.91
C HIS A 231 -21.65 -8.17 -15.21
N PHE A 232 -20.33 -7.95 -15.27
CA PHE A 232 -19.67 -7.48 -16.49
C PHE A 232 -19.71 -8.51 -17.62
N PHE A 233 -19.63 -9.81 -17.30
CA PHE A 233 -19.81 -10.86 -18.30
C PHE A 233 -21.18 -10.79 -18.97
N MET A 234 -22.25 -10.64 -18.18
CA MET A 234 -23.61 -10.50 -18.71
C MET A 234 -23.83 -9.19 -19.47
N TRP A 235 -22.93 -8.21 -19.31
CA TRP A 235 -22.99 -6.92 -19.98
C TRP A 235 -22.07 -6.81 -21.20
N VAL A 236 -21.39 -7.91 -21.58
CA VAL A 236 -20.63 -7.97 -22.82
C VAL A 236 -21.59 -7.82 -24.00
N GLN A 237 -21.24 -6.93 -24.93
CA GLN A 237 -22.06 -6.63 -26.09
C GLN A 237 -21.46 -7.27 -27.35
N ASP A 238 -22.28 -7.99 -28.11
CA ASP A 238 -21.91 -8.58 -29.41
C ASP A 238 -22.34 -7.73 -30.61
N TYR A 239 -22.96 -6.56 -30.34
CA TYR A 239 -23.51 -5.66 -31.34
C TYR A 239 -23.15 -4.20 -31.01
N GLY A 240 -23.17 -3.32 -32.01
CA GLY A 240 -22.82 -1.91 -31.86
C GLY A 240 -21.52 -1.53 -32.57
N SER A 241 -20.89 -0.44 -32.14
CA SER A 241 -19.60 -0.05 -32.71
C SER A 241 -18.48 -0.97 -32.22
N TRP A 242 -17.40 -1.10 -33.01
CA TRP A 242 -16.21 -1.86 -32.58
C TRP A 242 -15.61 -1.34 -31.26
N LEU A 243 -15.76 -0.04 -30.98
CA LEU A 243 -15.31 0.56 -29.74
C LEU A 243 -16.17 0.10 -28.54
N ASP A 244 -17.49 0.04 -28.71
CA ASP A 244 -18.40 -0.40 -27.63
C ASP A 244 -18.20 -1.88 -27.31
N ILE A 245 -18.03 -2.71 -28.35
CA ILE A 245 -17.70 -4.13 -28.20
C ILE A 245 -16.36 -4.25 -27.46
N GLY A 246 -15.32 -3.54 -27.91
CA GLY A 246 -13.99 -3.57 -27.30
C GLY A 246 -13.96 -3.08 -25.84
N THR A 247 -14.73 -2.05 -25.51
CA THR A 247 -14.81 -1.51 -24.14
C THR A 247 -15.56 -2.45 -23.20
N SER A 248 -16.66 -3.08 -23.65
CA SER A 248 -17.38 -4.08 -22.84
C SER A 248 -16.50 -5.28 -22.50
N ILE A 249 -15.73 -5.78 -23.48
CA ILE A 249 -14.75 -6.87 -23.29
C ILE A 249 -13.63 -6.42 -22.35
N SER A 250 -13.13 -5.19 -22.53
CA SER A 250 -12.05 -4.65 -21.69
C SER A 250 -12.49 -4.55 -20.22
N HIS A 251 -13.70 -4.05 -19.94
CA HIS A 251 -14.22 -3.99 -18.57
C HIS A 251 -14.30 -5.38 -17.93
N TYR A 252 -14.80 -6.38 -18.67
CA TYR A 252 -14.85 -7.75 -18.18
C TYR A 252 -13.45 -8.29 -17.86
N VAL A 253 -12.49 -8.16 -18.79
CA VAL A 253 -11.10 -8.63 -18.59
C VAL A 253 -10.44 -7.90 -17.42
N ILE A 254 -10.65 -6.59 -17.28
CA ILE A 254 -10.12 -5.81 -16.15
C ILE A 254 -10.64 -6.40 -14.84
N THR A 255 -11.95 -6.67 -14.72
CA THR A 255 -12.50 -7.24 -13.48
C THR A 255 -11.92 -8.62 -13.15
N LEU A 256 -11.71 -9.49 -14.14
CA LEU A 256 -11.05 -10.78 -13.95
C LEU A 256 -9.57 -10.65 -13.56
N VAL A 257 -8.84 -9.69 -14.13
CA VAL A 257 -7.44 -9.45 -13.74
C VAL A 257 -7.38 -8.87 -12.33
N THR A 258 -8.33 -8.02 -11.95
CA THR A 258 -8.37 -7.47 -10.59
C THR A 258 -8.57 -8.56 -9.54
N THR A 259 -9.41 -9.58 -9.78
CA THR A 259 -9.57 -10.70 -8.81
C THR A 259 -8.26 -11.43 -8.55
N LEU A 260 -7.48 -11.71 -9.61
CA LEU A 260 -6.15 -12.33 -9.50
C LEU A 260 -5.17 -11.43 -8.74
N VAL A 261 -5.18 -10.13 -9.05
CA VAL A 261 -4.33 -9.13 -8.40
C VAL A 261 -4.66 -9.03 -6.90
N LEU A 262 -5.93 -9.13 -6.48
CA LEU A 262 -6.33 -9.13 -5.08
C LEU A 262 -5.70 -10.29 -4.28
N ILE A 263 -5.61 -11.49 -4.86
CA ILE A 263 -4.97 -12.65 -4.23
C ILE A 263 -3.48 -12.41 -4.02
N ILE A 264 -2.80 -11.87 -5.03
CA ILE A 264 -1.37 -11.56 -4.95
C ILE A 264 -1.12 -10.46 -3.91
N LEU A 265 -1.92 -9.39 -3.94
CA LEU A 265 -1.80 -8.26 -3.02
C LEU A 265 -2.04 -8.66 -1.57
N SER A 266 -3.01 -9.54 -1.30
CA SER A 266 -3.29 -9.96 0.07
C SER A 266 -2.11 -10.72 0.68
N LYS A 267 -1.49 -11.64 -0.08
CA LYS A 267 -0.28 -12.37 0.35
C LYS A 267 0.92 -11.45 0.45
N PHE A 268 1.08 -10.54 -0.50
CA PHE A 268 2.18 -9.58 -0.49
C PHE A 268 2.09 -8.63 0.70
N SER A 269 0.90 -8.12 1.02
CA SER A 269 0.67 -7.27 2.18
C SER A 269 0.93 -8.02 3.49
N GLN A 270 0.45 -9.26 3.62
CA GLN A 270 0.75 -10.11 4.78
C GLN A 270 2.27 -10.31 4.96
N PHE A 271 2.99 -10.56 3.86
CA PHE A 271 4.45 -10.68 3.87
C PHE A 271 5.12 -9.38 4.33
N ILE A 272 4.77 -8.25 3.73
CA ILE A 272 5.31 -6.92 4.07
C ILE A 272 4.97 -6.52 5.50
N MET A 273 3.88 -6.97 6.10
CA MET A 273 3.49 -6.56 7.45
C MET A 273 4.00 -7.53 8.53
N THR A 274 4.24 -8.80 8.19
CA THR A 274 4.62 -9.84 9.17
C THR A 274 6.13 -10.13 9.18
N TYR A 275 6.79 -10.09 8.03
CA TYR A 275 8.16 -10.56 7.88
C TYR A 275 9.18 -9.52 8.37
N CYS A 276 9.90 -9.78 9.47
CA CYS A 276 10.93 -8.87 9.99
C CYS A 276 12.33 -9.47 9.80
N ILE A 277 13.26 -8.69 9.25
CA ILE A 277 14.66 -9.11 9.04
C ILE A 277 15.42 -9.21 10.36
N LEU A 278 15.04 -8.40 11.36
CA LEU A 278 15.69 -8.41 12.66
C LEU A 278 15.25 -9.64 13.49
N PRO A 279 16.18 -10.51 13.92
CA PRO A 279 15.84 -11.75 14.58
C PRO A 279 15.18 -11.50 15.95
N ALA A 280 14.13 -12.27 16.24
CA ALA A 280 13.43 -12.30 17.52
C ALA A 280 14.29 -12.74 18.74
N LYS A 281 15.61 -12.98 18.54
CA LYS A 281 16.55 -13.43 19.58
C LYS A 281 16.73 -12.42 20.73
N TYR A 282 16.34 -11.16 20.56
CA TYR A 282 16.31 -10.20 21.68
C TYR A 282 15.08 -10.35 22.60
N TYR A 283 14.04 -11.08 22.20
CA TYR A 283 12.76 -11.11 22.93
C TYR A 283 12.56 -12.33 23.85
N LYS A 284 13.28 -13.45 23.64
CA LYS A 284 13.14 -14.64 24.51
C LYS A 284 13.74 -14.49 25.91
N SER A 285 14.68 -13.56 26.12
CA SER A 285 15.21 -13.23 27.46
C SER A 285 14.17 -12.55 28.36
N PHE A 286 13.09 -12.02 27.77
CA PHE A 286 12.06 -11.26 28.48
C PHE A 286 10.99 -12.16 29.14
N SER A 287 10.71 -13.35 28.58
CA SER A 287 9.69 -14.25 29.13
C SER A 287 10.19 -15.09 30.32
N HIS A 288 11.49 -15.36 30.41
CA HIS A 288 12.06 -16.21 31.47
C HIS A 288 12.51 -15.45 32.73
N LYS A 289 12.44 -14.11 32.72
CA LYS A 289 12.79 -13.28 33.88
C LYS A 289 11.58 -12.79 34.69
N HIS A 290 10.37 -13.17 34.28
CA HIS A 290 9.11 -12.82 34.94
C HIS A 290 8.20 -14.04 35.20
N SER A 291 8.77 -15.25 35.20
CA SER A 291 8.17 -16.45 35.81
C SER A 291 8.89 -16.77 37.11
#